data_AF-A0A7S1APT2-F1
#
_entry.id   AF-A0A7S1APT2-F1
#
_cell.length_a   1.000
_cell.length_b   1.000
_cell.length_c   1.000
_cell.angle_alpha   90.00
_cell.angle_beta   90.00
_cell.angle_gamma   90.00
#
_symmetry.space_group_name_H-M   'P 1'
#
loop_
_entity.id
_entity.type
_entity.pdbx_description
1 polymer ?
#
loop_
_entity_poly.entity_id
_entity_poly.type
_entity_poly.pdbx_seq_one_letter_code
_entity_poly.pdbx_strand_id
1 'polypeptide(L)'
;RKRARAAQASLAVGGGARGEVSSKTRRVARPVTLTHGLPWLLGDGLTVAEFRETHFERTPLHVERSSADYYVGLGDLSTPEGLFSLMDRGIVPAYRVNMFRCRDGSKKEVPDPPPQSASDVRRLFKEGWSIQWLQPQQEHDALARLVAVLESQFGSLVGVNAYLTPPGTQ
;
A
#
# COMPACT_ATOMS: atom_id res chain seq x y z
N ARG A 1 -38.91 -77.13 42.60
CA ARG A 1 -37.54 -77.29 43.14
C ARG A 1 -36.58 -77.35 41.95
N LYS A 2 -35.51 -76.53 42.00
CA LYS A 2 -34.39 -76.33 41.03
C LYS A 2 -34.83 -75.76 39.66
N ARG A 3 -34.73 -74.43 39.44
CA ARG A 3 -33.53 -73.61 39.12
C ARG A 3 -32.83 -74.12 37.86
N ALA A 4 -32.38 -73.34 36.89
CA ALA A 4 -32.35 -71.92 36.51
C ALA A 4 -31.63 -71.97 35.12
N ARG A 5 -31.45 -70.97 34.25
CA ARG A 5 -31.43 -69.51 34.33
C ARG A 5 -31.22 -69.03 32.87
N ALA A 6 -31.84 -67.90 32.53
CA ALA A 6 -31.35 -66.78 31.70
C ALA A 6 -30.83 -67.02 30.26
N ALA A 7 -30.95 -66.11 29.30
CA ALA A 7 -31.22 -64.68 29.41
C ALA A 7 -32.07 -64.14 28.24
N GLN A 8 -32.88 -63.13 28.61
CA GLN A 8 -33.48 -62.07 27.79
C GLN A 8 -32.35 -61.21 27.14
N ALA A 9 -32.52 -60.25 26.24
CA ALA A 9 -33.64 -59.38 25.94
C ALA A 9 -33.34 -58.53 24.68
N SER A 10 -34.41 -58.04 24.03
CA SER A 10 -34.68 -56.60 23.80
C SER A 10 -34.04 -55.82 22.63
N LEU A 11 -34.92 -55.54 21.65
CA LEU A 11 -35.41 -54.23 21.16
C LEU A 11 -34.47 -53.16 20.52
N ALA A 12 -35.08 -52.54 19.50
CA ALA A 12 -35.17 -51.11 19.19
C ALA A 12 -34.34 -50.56 18.01
N VAL A 13 -35.08 -50.33 16.91
CA VAL A 13 -35.31 -49.05 16.21
C VAL A 13 -34.27 -47.93 16.40
N GLY A 14 -33.78 -47.39 15.28
CA GLY A 14 -33.15 -46.07 15.23
C GLY A 14 -33.05 -45.55 13.79
N GLY A 15 -33.79 -44.49 13.49
CA GLY A 15 -33.76 -43.80 12.19
C GLY A 15 -32.51 -42.94 12.00
N GLY A 16 -32.36 -42.39 10.79
CA GLY A 16 -31.29 -41.45 10.49
C GLY A 16 -31.29 -41.01 9.03
N ALA A 17 -31.88 -39.84 8.78
CA ALA A 17 -31.79 -39.11 7.52
C ALA A 17 -30.31 -38.87 7.12
N ARG A 18 -30.01 -38.99 5.83
CA ARG A 18 -28.76 -38.48 5.25
C ARG A 18 -29.10 -37.49 4.16
N GLY A 19 -28.96 -36.21 4.50
CA GLY A 19 -28.86 -35.13 3.52
C GLY A 19 -27.50 -35.22 2.82
N GLU A 20 -27.52 -35.13 1.49
CA GLU A 20 -26.32 -34.98 0.69
C GLU A 20 -25.76 -33.57 0.82
N VAL A 21 -24.46 -33.53 1.12
CA VAL A 21 -23.68 -32.32 1.34
C VAL A 21 -23.34 -31.69 0.00
N SER A 22 -23.98 -30.57 -0.32
CA SER A 22 -23.58 -29.70 -1.44
C SER A 22 -22.19 -29.13 -1.17
N SER A 23 -21.17 -29.68 -1.84
CA SER A 23 -19.80 -29.15 -1.81
C SER A 23 -19.75 -27.78 -2.47
N LYS A 24 -19.81 -26.70 -1.67
CA LYS A 24 -19.51 -25.34 -2.14
C LYS A 24 -18.01 -25.25 -2.43
N THR A 25 -17.64 -25.32 -3.72
CA THR A 25 -16.30 -24.95 -4.17
C THR A 25 -16.01 -23.53 -3.69
N ARG A 26 -15.10 -23.37 -2.71
CA ARG A 26 -14.68 -22.07 -2.19
C ARG A 26 -13.96 -21.35 -3.32
N ARG A 27 -14.65 -20.41 -3.97
CA ARG A 27 -14.07 -19.55 -5.00
C ARG A 27 -12.90 -18.80 -4.36
N VAL A 28 -11.68 -19.08 -4.79
CA VAL A 28 -10.50 -18.35 -4.34
C VAL A 28 -10.73 -16.89 -4.74
N ALA A 29 -10.78 -16.00 -3.75
CA ALA A 29 -10.95 -14.57 -4.00
C ALA A 29 -9.77 -14.10 -4.86
N ARG A 30 -10.06 -13.27 -5.88
CA ARG A 30 -8.98 -12.68 -6.70
C ARG A 30 -8.12 -11.79 -5.80
N PRO A 31 -6.79 -11.74 -6.01
CA PRO A 31 -5.93 -10.84 -5.26
C PRO A 31 -6.36 -9.39 -5.47
N VAL A 32 -6.40 -8.62 -4.40
CA VAL A 32 -6.57 -7.16 -4.49
C VAL A 32 -5.30 -6.58 -5.10
N THR A 33 -5.46 -5.76 -6.13
CA THR A 33 -4.37 -5.10 -6.87
C THR A 33 -4.45 -3.59 -6.74
N LEU A 34 -3.40 -2.86 -7.15
CA LEU A 34 -3.34 -1.40 -7.09
C LEU A 34 -4.57 -0.68 -7.71
N THR A 35 -5.22 -1.28 -8.71
CA THR A 35 -6.40 -0.72 -9.38
C THR A 35 -7.67 -0.78 -8.52
N HIS A 36 -7.61 -1.39 -7.34
CA HIS A 36 -8.71 -1.37 -6.40
C HIS A 36 -8.66 -0.13 -5.49
N GLY A 37 -7.56 0.63 -5.46
CA GLY A 37 -7.45 1.86 -4.67
C GLY A 37 -7.32 1.60 -3.17
N LEU A 38 -8.21 2.19 -2.37
CA LEU A 38 -8.14 2.13 -0.91
C LEU A 38 -8.14 0.71 -0.32
N PRO A 39 -8.95 -0.27 -0.79
CA PRO A 39 -8.81 -1.68 -0.40
C PRO A 39 -7.39 -2.24 -0.56
N TRP A 40 -6.68 -1.89 -1.63
CA TRP A 40 -5.29 -2.31 -1.82
C TRP A 40 -4.34 -1.58 -0.87
N LEU A 41 -4.57 -0.29 -0.61
CA LEU A 41 -3.76 0.47 0.37
C LEU A 41 -4.00 0.05 1.81
N LEU A 42 -5.17 -0.49 2.15
CA LEU A 42 -5.45 -1.01 3.50
C LEU A 42 -4.98 -2.47 3.65
N GLY A 43 -5.01 -3.24 2.56
CA GLY A 43 -4.71 -4.67 2.56
C GLY A 43 -5.78 -5.50 3.27
N ASP A 44 -5.47 -6.75 3.58
CA ASP A 44 -6.48 -7.73 4.01
C ASP A 44 -6.93 -7.59 5.48
N GLY A 45 -6.21 -6.80 6.29
CA GLY A 45 -6.45 -6.68 7.73
C GLY A 45 -7.49 -5.64 8.14
N LEU A 46 -7.97 -4.79 7.21
CA LEU A 46 -8.90 -3.71 7.51
C LEU A 46 -9.79 -3.40 6.31
N THR A 47 -11.11 -3.40 6.50
CA THR A 47 -12.03 -3.00 5.44
C THR A 47 -12.08 -1.48 5.27
N VAL A 48 -12.50 -1.01 4.10
CA VAL A 48 -12.71 0.43 3.85
C VAL A 48 -13.77 1.03 4.78
N ALA A 49 -14.81 0.26 5.12
CA ALA A 49 -15.86 0.73 6.03
C ALA A 49 -15.32 0.94 7.44
N GLU A 50 -14.61 -0.04 7.98
CA GLU A 50 -13.95 0.07 9.29
C GLU A 50 -12.95 1.23 9.31
N PHE A 51 -12.10 1.36 8.27
CA PHE A 51 -11.18 2.49 8.16
C PHE A 51 -11.87 3.86 8.25
N ARG A 52 -12.99 4.02 7.54
CA ARG A 52 -13.75 5.29 7.55
C ARG A 52 -14.40 5.58 8.90
N GLU A 53 -14.84 4.54 9.61
CA GLU A 53 -15.52 4.68 10.91
C GLU A 53 -14.53 4.97 12.05
N THR A 54 -13.37 4.31 12.06
CA THR A 54 -12.48 4.29 13.22
C THR A 54 -11.21 5.13 13.07
N HIS A 55 -10.70 5.33 11.84
CA HIS A 55 -9.39 5.94 11.60
C HIS A 55 -9.41 7.22 10.77
N PHE A 56 -10.17 7.26 9.68
CA PHE A 56 -10.19 8.40 8.76
C PHE A 56 -10.55 9.69 9.52
N GLU A 57 -9.66 10.69 9.48
CA GLU A 57 -9.77 11.97 10.22
C GLU A 57 -9.86 11.85 11.75
N ARG A 58 -9.51 10.69 12.32
CA ARG A 58 -9.62 10.43 13.77
C ARG A 58 -8.31 10.00 14.39
N THR A 59 -7.67 8.97 13.85
CA THR A 59 -6.47 8.37 14.44
C THR A 59 -5.48 7.92 13.37
N PRO A 60 -4.17 7.98 13.64
CA PRO A 60 -3.17 7.36 12.78
C PRO A 60 -3.41 5.86 12.64
N LEU A 61 -3.17 5.33 11.42
CA LEU A 61 -3.21 3.90 11.13
C LEU A 61 -1.85 3.46 10.58
N HIS A 62 -1.23 2.47 11.22
CA HIS A 62 -0.04 1.79 10.71
C HIS A 62 -0.42 0.43 10.14
N VAL A 63 -0.12 0.20 8.86
CA VAL A 63 -0.37 -1.06 8.17
C VAL A 63 0.97 -1.69 7.79
N GLU A 64 1.39 -2.68 8.56
CA GLU A 64 2.60 -3.46 8.28
C GLU A 64 2.37 -4.47 7.16
N ARG A 65 3.32 -4.59 6.24
CA ARG A 65 3.26 -5.55 5.13
C ARG A 65 4.16 -6.75 5.41
N SER A 66 3.68 -7.94 5.03
CA SER A 66 4.46 -9.18 5.13
C SER A 66 5.46 -9.38 3.99
N SER A 67 5.44 -8.53 2.97
CA SER A 67 6.32 -8.62 1.80
C SER A 67 6.87 -7.24 1.41
N ALA A 68 8.18 -7.18 1.18
CA ALA A 68 8.86 -6.01 0.64
C ALA A 68 8.43 -5.71 -0.81
N ASP A 69 7.96 -6.73 -1.54
CA ASP A 69 7.54 -6.61 -2.94
C ASP A 69 6.13 -6.05 -3.11
N TYR A 70 5.42 -5.74 -2.01
CA TYR A 70 4.04 -5.26 -2.06
C TYR A 70 3.85 -4.05 -2.99
N TYR A 71 4.84 -3.16 -3.01
CA TYR A 71 4.85 -1.93 -3.81
C TYR A 71 5.73 -2.03 -5.06
N VAL A 72 6.14 -3.24 -5.49
CA VAL A 72 7.08 -3.43 -6.61
C VAL A 72 6.61 -2.75 -7.91
N GLY A 73 5.31 -2.67 -8.15
CA GLY A 73 4.73 -1.98 -9.31
C GLY A 73 4.88 -0.45 -9.29
N LEU A 74 5.42 0.12 -8.20
CA LEU A 74 5.80 1.53 -8.04
C LEU A 74 7.32 1.69 -7.83
N GLY A 75 8.09 0.62 -8.05
CA GLY A 75 9.51 0.53 -7.71
C GLY A 75 10.39 1.58 -8.42
N ASP A 76 10.01 2.03 -9.61
CA ASP A 76 10.76 3.06 -10.35
C ASP A 76 10.80 4.42 -9.62
N LEU A 77 9.88 4.64 -8.68
CA LEU A 77 9.85 5.84 -7.82
C LEU A 77 10.70 5.70 -6.56
N SER A 78 11.23 4.50 -6.27
CA SER A 78 11.98 4.23 -5.04
C SER A 78 13.45 4.64 -5.11
N THR A 79 13.93 5.04 -6.29
CA THR A 79 15.32 5.41 -6.52
C THR A 79 15.40 6.75 -7.25
N PRO A 80 16.42 7.59 -6.97
CA PRO A 80 16.59 8.87 -7.67
C PRO A 80 16.95 8.71 -9.15
N GLU A 81 17.48 7.57 -9.58
CA GLU A 81 17.92 7.30 -10.95
C GLU A 81 16.79 7.48 -11.98
N GLY A 82 15.56 7.05 -11.63
CA GLY A 82 14.39 7.23 -12.49
C GLY A 82 14.05 8.70 -12.71
N LEU A 83 13.97 9.47 -11.61
CA LEU A 83 13.75 10.92 -11.66
C LEU A 83 14.84 11.62 -12.46
N PHE A 84 16.09 11.32 -12.17
CA PHE A 84 17.26 11.84 -12.84
C PHE A 84 17.22 11.64 -14.35
N SER A 85 16.88 10.44 -14.81
CA SER A 85 16.71 10.17 -16.25
C SER A 85 15.60 11.01 -16.88
N LEU A 86 14.48 11.20 -16.18
CA LEU A 86 13.38 12.05 -16.64
C LEU A 86 13.76 13.53 -16.72
N MET A 87 14.57 14.01 -15.77
CA MET A 87 15.08 15.39 -15.78
C MET A 87 16.08 15.61 -16.92
N ASP A 88 17.00 14.67 -17.17
CA ASP A 88 17.97 14.78 -18.28
C ASP A 88 17.28 14.84 -19.64
N ARG A 89 16.14 14.15 -19.78
CA ARG A 89 15.30 14.14 -20.98
C ARG A 89 14.39 15.39 -21.08
N GLY A 90 14.40 16.27 -20.09
CA GLY A 90 13.53 17.44 -20.02
C GLY A 90 12.05 17.13 -19.75
N ILE A 91 11.72 15.90 -19.34
CA ILE A 91 10.34 15.48 -19.04
C ILE A 91 9.91 16.01 -17.68
N VAL A 92 10.80 15.90 -16.68
CA VAL A 92 10.57 16.50 -15.36
C VAL A 92 11.42 17.77 -15.25
N PRO A 93 10.82 18.96 -15.35
CA PRO A 93 11.56 20.21 -15.19
C PRO A 93 11.95 20.45 -13.72
N ALA A 94 13.00 21.24 -13.49
CA ALA A 94 13.55 21.50 -12.16
C ALA A 94 12.52 22.09 -11.17
N TYR A 95 11.56 22.89 -11.63
CA TYR A 95 10.52 23.46 -10.76
C TYR A 95 9.54 22.42 -10.19
N ARG A 96 9.53 21.18 -10.72
CA ARG A 96 8.78 20.05 -10.15
C ARG A 96 9.55 19.28 -9.08
N VAL A 97 10.73 19.79 -8.69
CA VAL A 97 11.59 19.18 -7.69
C VAL A 97 11.92 20.22 -6.62
N ASN A 98 11.44 19.97 -5.41
CA ASN A 98 11.86 20.69 -4.22
C ASN A 98 12.98 19.91 -3.52
N MET A 99 13.86 20.62 -2.82
CA MET A 99 14.91 20.00 -2.01
C MET A 99 14.98 20.63 -0.63
N PHE A 100 15.28 19.80 0.36
CA PHE A 100 15.41 20.23 1.76
C PHE A 100 16.27 19.27 2.56
N ARG A 101 16.73 19.70 3.73
CA ARG A 101 17.40 18.82 4.71
C ARG A 101 17.13 19.28 6.13
N CYS A 102 17.24 18.38 7.08
CA CYS A 102 17.26 18.66 8.51
C CYS A 102 18.58 18.15 9.10
N ARG A 103 19.43 19.05 9.60
CA ARG A 103 20.69 18.67 10.28
C ARG A 103 20.40 18.42 11.75
N ASP A 104 20.75 17.26 12.30
CA ASP A 104 20.69 16.97 13.75
C ASP A 104 19.32 17.23 14.41
N GLY A 105 18.21 16.94 13.71
CA GLY A 105 16.85 17.19 14.22
C GLY A 105 16.47 18.68 14.29
N SER A 106 17.26 19.56 13.68
CA SER A 106 17.03 21.01 13.64
C SER A 106 16.02 21.43 12.55
N LYS A 107 15.90 22.75 12.36
CA LYS A 107 14.98 23.39 11.43
C LYS A 107 15.23 22.93 9.98
N LYS A 108 14.16 22.72 9.23
CA LYS A 108 14.19 22.47 7.79
C LYS A 108 14.96 23.59 7.06
N GLU A 109 16.02 23.22 6.37
CA GLU A 109 16.76 24.07 5.43
C GLU A 109 16.27 23.82 4.01
N VAL A 110 16.29 24.86 3.18
CA VAL A 110 16.07 24.77 1.72
C VAL A 110 17.28 25.37 1.00
N PRO A 111 17.70 24.84 -0.16
CA PRO A 111 18.80 25.44 -0.90
C PRO A 111 18.44 26.85 -1.37
N ASP A 112 19.41 27.75 -1.29
CA ASP A 112 19.34 29.10 -1.84
C ASP A 112 20.64 29.36 -2.65
N PRO A 113 20.58 29.46 -3.98
CA PRO A 113 19.37 29.42 -4.81
C PRO A 113 18.74 28.01 -4.89
N PRO A 114 17.45 27.91 -5.24
CA PRO A 114 16.79 26.63 -5.50
C PRO A 114 17.41 25.93 -6.74
N PRO A 115 17.32 24.59 -6.84
CA PRO A 115 17.92 23.85 -7.95
C PRO A 115 17.34 24.30 -9.29
N GLN A 116 18.21 24.58 -10.26
CA GLN A 116 17.80 25.04 -11.59
C GLN A 116 17.94 23.95 -12.66
N SER A 117 18.62 22.85 -12.33
CA SER A 117 19.03 21.83 -13.30
C SER A 117 19.07 20.43 -12.69
N ALA A 118 19.04 19.39 -13.53
CA ALA A 118 19.27 18.01 -13.10
C ALA A 118 20.64 17.85 -12.39
N SER A 119 21.66 18.58 -12.84
CA SER A 119 22.98 18.61 -12.19
C SER A 119 22.94 19.16 -10.77
N ASP A 120 22.16 20.22 -10.52
CA ASP A 120 21.99 20.77 -9.17
C ASP A 120 21.31 19.76 -8.26
N VAL A 121 20.24 19.13 -8.73
CA VAL A 121 19.50 18.13 -7.94
C VAL A 121 20.41 16.97 -7.56
N ARG A 122 21.20 16.43 -8.50
CA ARG A 122 22.16 15.35 -8.20
C ARG A 122 23.22 15.77 -7.21
N ARG A 123 23.78 16.98 -7.37
CA ARG A 123 24.81 17.51 -6.49
C ARG A 123 24.26 17.67 -5.06
N LEU A 124 23.11 18.32 -4.92
CA LEU A 124 22.44 18.51 -3.63
C LEU A 124 22.06 17.15 -3.01
N PHE A 125 21.55 16.19 -3.78
CA PHE A 125 21.25 14.87 -3.23
C PHE A 125 22.50 14.18 -2.66
N LYS A 126 23.64 14.27 -3.35
CA LYS A 126 24.94 13.78 -2.85
C LYS A 126 25.42 14.52 -1.60
N GLU A 127 25.07 15.80 -1.46
CA GLU A 127 25.38 16.62 -0.29
C GLU A 127 24.42 16.37 0.91
N GLY A 128 23.51 15.39 0.80
CA GLY A 128 22.62 15.01 1.89
C GLY A 128 21.29 15.75 1.90
N TRP A 129 20.84 16.28 0.76
CA TRP A 129 19.53 16.92 0.64
C TRP A 129 18.48 15.92 0.16
N SER A 130 17.34 15.84 0.86
CA SER A 130 16.16 15.10 0.45
C SER A 130 15.50 15.76 -0.77
N ILE A 131 14.99 14.94 -1.67
CA ILE A 131 14.18 15.34 -2.83
C ILE A 131 12.70 15.20 -2.49
N GLN A 132 11.89 16.18 -2.87
CA GLN A 132 10.46 16.05 -3.06
C GLN A 132 10.16 16.22 -4.56
N TRP A 133 9.80 15.12 -5.21
CA TRP A 133 9.31 15.12 -6.58
C TRP A 133 7.80 15.32 -6.58
N LEU A 134 7.37 16.43 -7.19
CA LEU A 134 5.98 16.82 -7.28
C LEU A 134 5.25 16.07 -8.41
N GLN A 135 4.12 15.47 -8.05
CA GLN A 135 3.17 14.85 -8.97
C GLN A 135 3.76 13.75 -9.88
N PRO A 136 4.52 12.76 -9.37
CA PRO A 136 5.13 11.70 -10.19
C PRO A 136 4.10 10.86 -10.98
N GLN A 137 2.81 10.94 -10.64
CA GLN A 137 1.75 10.30 -11.40
C GLN A 137 1.62 10.82 -12.85
N GLN A 138 2.21 11.97 -13.18
CA GLN A 138 2.25 12.47 -14.57
C GLN A 138 3.17 11.62 -15.48
N GLU A 139 4.16 10.93 -14.90
CA GLU A 139 5.13 10.11 -15.63
C GLU A 139 5.02 8.62 -15.33
N HIS A 140 4.16 8.23 -14.38
CA HIS A 140 4.07 6.86 -13.88
C HIS A 140 2.66 6.29 -13.97
N ASP A 141 2.38 5.56 -15.05
CA ASP A 141 1.06 5.00 -15.39
C ASP A 141 0.37 4.21 -14.27
N ALA A 142 1.11 3.35 -13.56
CA ALA A 142 0.51 2.58 -12.46
C ALA A 142 0.06 3.48 -11.31
N LEU A 143 0.85 4.51 -10.99
CA LEU A 143 0.50 5.51 -9.99
C LEU A 143 -0.67 6.37 -10.47
N ALA A 144 -0.70 6.76 -11.75
CA ALA A 144 -1.82 7.48 -12.34
C ALA A 144 -3.14 6.71 -12.21
N ARG A 145 -3.12 5.40 -12.49
CA ARG A 145 -4.30 4.53 -12.30
C ARG A 145 -4.74 4.43 -10.84
N LEU A 146 -3.79 4.31 -9.91
CA LEU A 146 -4.10 4.31 -8.48
C LEU A 146 -4.76 5.64 -8.07
N VAL A 147 -4.16 6.77 -8.47
CA VAL A 147 -4.68 8.12 -8.18
C VAL A 147 -6.11 8.28 -8.71
N ALA A 148 -6.38 7.95 -9.98
CA ALA A 148 -7.72 8.09 -10.56
C ALA A 148 -8.80 7.28 -9.82
N VAL A 149 -8.46 6.07 -9.35
CA VAL A 149 -9.36 5.25 -8.54
C VAL A 149 -9.59 5.88 -7.17
N LEU A 150 -8.54 6.42 -6.53
CA LEU A 150 -8.66 7.11 -5.25
C LEU A 150 -9.49 8.39 -5.37
N GLU A 151 -9.31 9.18 -6.42
CA GLU A 151 -10.12 10.38 -6.68
C GLU A 151 -11.61 10.03 -6.77
N SER A 152 -11.93 8.93 -7.46
CA SER A 152 -13.31 8.41 -7.55
C SER A 152 -13.85 7.94 -6.19
N GLN A 153 -13.01 7.33 -5.35
CA GLN A 153 -13.40 6.82 -4.02
C GLN A 153 -13.53 7.91 -2.96
N PHE A 154 -12.76 8.99 -3.08
CA PHE A 154 -12.82 10.14 -2.17
C PHE A 154 -13.79 11.23 -2.64
N GLY A 155 -14.12 11.28 -3.94
CA GLY A 155 -14.89 12.38 -4.51
C GLY A 155 -14.12 13.71 -4.45
N SER A 156 -12.79 13.65 -4.46
CA SER A 156 -11.89 14.80 -4.33
C SER A 156 -10.59 14.54 -5.11
N LEU A 157 -9.85 15.60 -5.41
CA LEU A 157 -8.54 15.50 -6.06
C LEU A 157 -7.53 14.79 -5.15
N VAL A 158 -6.69 13.93 -5.75
CA VAL A 158 -5.64 13.19 -5.03
C VAL A 158 -4.29 13.53 -5.64
N GLY A 159 -3.49 14.28 -4.89
CA GLY A 159 -2.10 14.59 -5.25
C GLY A 159 -1.12 13.59 -4.62
N VAL A 160 0.00 13.35 -5.32
CA VAL A 160 1.10 12.52 -4.80
C VAL A 160 2.40 13.30 -4.89
N ASN A 161 3.26 13.10 -3.89
CA ASN A 161 4.67 13.49 -3.92
C ASN A 161 5.52 12.26 -3.62
N ALA A 162 6.65 12.11 -4.30
CA ALA A 162 7.66 11.12 -3.93
C ALA A 162 8.78 11.80 -3.15
N TYR A 163 9.23 11.15 -2.07
CA TYR A 163 10.32 11.62 -1.22
C TYR A 163 11.49 10.66 -1.32
N LEU A 164 12.67 11.18 -1.66
CA LEU A 164 13.90 10.41 -1.75
C LEU A 164 14.92 11.04 -0.81
N THR A 165 15.39 10.29 0.17
CA THR A 165 16.29 10.78 1.21
C THR A 165 17.60 10.00 1.18
N PRO A 166 18.76 10.65 1.05
CA PRO A 166 20.06 10.00 1.12
C PRO A 166 20.26 9.25 2.46
N PRO A 167 21.01 8.13 2.48
CA PRO A 167 21.32 7.42 3.72
C PRO A 167 21.96 8.33 4.79
N GLY A 168 21.57 8.16 6.05
CA GLY A 168 22.12 8.92 7.17
C GLY A 168 21.65 10.39 7.25
N THR A 169 20.59 10.75 6.51
CA THR A 169 20.01 12.10 6.51
C THR A 169 18.50 12.07 6.78
N GLN A 170 17.91 13.24 7.04
CA GLN A 170 16.48 13.42 7.31
C GLN A 170 15.94 14.65 6.57
#